data_AF-A0A067CVH6-F1
#
_entry.id   AF-A0A067CVH6-F1
#
_cell.length_a   1.000
_cell.length_b   1.000
_cell.length_c   1.000
_cell.angle_alpha   90.00
_cell.angle_beta   90.00
_cell.angle_gamma   90.00
#
_symmetry.space_group_name_H-M   'P 1'
#
loop_
_entity.id
_entity.type
_entity.pdbx_description
1 polymer ?
#
loop_
_entity_poly.entity_id
_entity_poly.type
_entity_poly.pdbx_seq_one_letter_code
_entity_poly.pdbx_strand_id
1 'polypeptide(L)'
;MDFPSKAHEAFIDRFESAFLQASGDGGEVAPRGSFTASRGRGIKTKQADATFGSRLPTLNRGPPPTLDEGPSRVLRGFTDWVTLAAEIGNSQTWSGLEVAGNWWSHNVGVEYVLSTQLKKNAKELKYRLYKISQVGDLPAPSQHGTLAVENDAAACASKSAL
;
A
#
# COMPACT_ATOMS: atom_id res chain seq x y z
N MET A 1 -12.80 -4.09 -15.68
CA MET A 1 -13.04 -3.16 -14.56
C MET A 1 -13.67 -4.00 -13.48
N ASP A 2 -12.85 -4.51 -12.55
CA ASP A 2 -13.38 -5.16 -11.35
C ASP A 2 -13.91 -4.04 -10.46
N PHE A 3 -15.22 -4.02 -10.24
CA PHE A 3 -15.80 -3.08 -9.28
C PHE A 3 -15.28 -3.42 -7.89
N PRO A 4 -14.88 -2.42 -7.07
CA PRO A 4 -14.54 -2.69 -5.69
C PRO A 4 -15.72 -3.34 -4.99
N SER A 5 -15.55 -4.60 -4.60
CA SER A 5 -16.55 -5.31 -3.80
C SER A 5 -16.60 -4.68 -2.41
N LYS A 6 -17.75 -4.72 -1.73
CA LYS A 6 -17.84 -4.29 -0.31
C LYS A 6 -16.79 -4.93 0.60
N ALA A 7 -16.38 -6.17 0.28
CA ALA A 7 -15.33 -6.88 1.01
C ALA A 7 -13.92 -6.30 0.78
N HIS A 8 -13.67 -5.73 -0.39
CA HIS A 8 -12.39 -5.06 -0.72
C HIS A 8 -12.28 -3.74 0.06
N GLU A 9 -13.30 -2.90 0.02
CA GLU A 9 -13.35 -1.64 0.79
C GLU A 9 -13.26 -1.89 2.29
N ALA A 10 -14.05 -2.83 2.83
CA ALA A 10 -14.01 -3.18 4.24
C ALA A 10 -12.64 -3.74 4.68
N PHE A 11 -11.90 -4.37 3.76
CA PHE A 11 -10.55 -4.83 4.03
C PHE A 11 -9.56 -3.66 4.06
N ILE A 12 -9.66 -2.71 3.13
CA ILE A 12 -8.85 -1.49 3.13
C ILE A 12 -9.01 -0.74 4.45
N ASP A 13 -10.26 -0.50 4.88
CA ASP A 13 -10.56 0.20 6.13
C ASP A 13 -9.93 -0.48 7.35
N ARG A 14 -10.05 -1.81 7.43
CA ARG A 14 -9.46 -2.60 8.53
C ARG A 14 -7.94 -2.59 8.47
N PHE A 15 -7.36 -2.71 7.27
CA PHE A 15 -5.93 -2.67 7.09
C PHE A 15 -5.36 -1.33 7.52
N GLU A 16 -5.97 -0.22 7.08
CA GLU A 16 -5.58 1.13 7.47
C GLU A 16 -5.62 1.29 9.00
N SER A 17 -6.71 0.90 9.65
CA SER A 17 -6.85 0.96 11.10
C SER A 17 -5.78 0.14 11.83
N ALA A 18 -5.55 -1.11 11.42
CA ALA A 18 -4.56 -1.98 12.03
C ALA A 18 -3.13 -1.50 11.81
N PHE A 19 -2.82 -0.98 10.61
CA PHE A 19 -1.51 -0.43 10.30
C PHE A 19 -1.20 0.79 11.17
N LEU A 20 -2.14 1.73 11.30
CA LEU A 20 -1.97 2.92 12.14
C LEU A 20 -1.85 2.59 13.63
N GLN A 21 -2.56 1.55 14.09
CA GLN A 21 -2.41 1.06 15.46
C GLN A 21 -1.03 0.41 15.66
N ALA A 22 -0.59 -0.42 14.72
CA ALA A 22 0.68 -1.13 14.79
C ALA A 22 1.89 -0.18 14.64
N SER A 23 1.76 0.91 13.89
CA SER A 23 2.82 1.91 13.78
C SER A 23 3.07 2.66 15.09
N GLY A 24 2.17 2.55 16.08
CA GLY A 24 2.36 3.05 17.44
C GLY A 24 2.34 4.58 17.58
N ASP A 25 2.48 5.30 16.47
CA ASP A 25 2.54 6.76 16.45
C ASP A 25 1.65 7.36 15.37
N GLY A 26 0.45 7.77 15.78
CA GLY A 26 -0.48 8.54 14.93
C GLY A 26 0.05 9.92 14.54
N GLY A 27 1.19 10.35 15.09
CA GLY A 27 1.91 11.58 14.76
C GLY A 27 2.95 11.42 13.65
N GLU A 28 3.40 10.20 13.33
CA GLU A 28 4.51 9.98 12.40
C GLU A 28 4.08 9.49 11.01
N VAL A 29 3.01 8.71 10.93
CA VAL A 29 2.49 8.15 9.67
C VAL A 29 1.04 8.59 9.47
N ALA A 30 0.75 9.16 8.31
CA ALA A 30 -0.59 9.51 7.89
C ALA A 30 -1.08 8.52 6.83
N PRO A 31 -2.32 8.02 6.95
CA PRO A 31 -2.98 7.47 5.78
C PRO A 31 -3.25 8.61 4.80
N ARG A 32 -3.10 8.32 3.51
CA ARG A 32 -3.54 9.21 2.43
C ARG A 32 -4.66 8.59 1.60
N GLY A 33 -5.10 7.39 1.99
CA GLY A 33 -6.08 6.61 1.25
C GLY A 33 -5.58 6.28 -0.15
N SER A 34 -6.52 6.24 -1.09
CA SER A 34 -6.19 5.98 -2.49
C SER A 34 -5.42 7.15 -3.10
N PHE A 35 -4.23 6.91 -3.64
CA PHE A 35 -3.39 7.93 -4.24
C PHE A 35 -3.11 7.61 -5.70
N THR A 36 -3.34 8.58 -6.58
CA THR A 36 -3.07 8.46 -8.02
C THR A 36 -1.72 9.07 -8.34
N ALA A 37 -0.79 8.25 -8.82
CA ALA A 37 0.52 8.68 -9.28
C ALA A 37 0.60 8.66 -10.82
N SER A 38 1.48 9.50 -11.35
CA SER A 38 1.80 9.60 -12.79
C SER A 38 3.31 9.53 -12.98
N ARG A 39 3.77 8.79 -14.00
CA ARG A 39 5.20 8.63 -14.34
C ARG A 39 5.63 9.50 -15.53
N GLY A 40 4.86 10.52 -15.87
CA GLY A 40 5.14 11.45 -16.96
C GLY A 40 4.32 11.19 -18.22
N ARG A 41 4.67 11.88 -19.32
CA ARG A 41 3.86 11.96 -20.53
C ARG A 41 3.81 10.59 -21.23
N GLY A 42 2.60 10.06 -21.47
CA GLY A 42 2.38 8.81 -22.19
C GLY A 42 2.32 7.54 -21.33
N ILE A 43 2.60 7.61 -20.02
CA ILE A 43 2.43 6.49 -19.09
C ILE A 43 1.07 6.65 -18.38
N LYS A 44 0.30 5.55 -18.32
CA LYS A 44 -0.99 5.56 -17.61
C LYS A 44 -0.77 5.85 -16.12
N THR A 45 -1.64 6.71 -15.58
CA THR A 45 -1.74 6.93 -14.14
C THR A 45 -2.16 5.64 -13.45
N LYS A 46 -1.72 5.46 -12.21
CA LYS A 46 -2.16 4.35 -11.37
C LYS A 46 -2.56 4.86 -10.00
N GLN A 47 -3.69 4.34 -9.53
CA GLN A 47 -4.19 4.53 -8.19
C GLN A 47 -3.81 3.32 -7.34
N ALA A 48 -3.29 3.58 -6.14
CA ALA A 48 -3.12 2.56 -5.11
C ALA A 48 -4.40 2.42 -4.31
N ASP A 49 -4.64 1.24 -3.75
CA ASP A 49 -5.80 0.98 -2.90
C ASP A 49 -5.67 1.70 -1.57
N ALA A 50 -4.46 1.69 -1.00
CA ALA A 50 -4.11 2.52 0.15
C ALA A 50 -2.65 2.97 0.09
N THR A 51 -2.38 4.18 0.60
CA THR A 51 -1.03 4.72 0.71
C THR A 51 -0.80 5.35 2.06
N PHE A 52 0.43 5.21 2.55
CA PHE A 52 0.87 5.74 3.83
C PHE A 52 2.17 6.50 3.62
N GLY A 53 2.21 7.70 4.18
CA GLY A 53 3.37 8.58 4.10
C GLY A 53 3.68 9.18 5.45
N SER A 54 4.91 9.66 5.64
CA SER A 54 5.24 10.29 6.90
C SER A 54 4.60 11.68 7.03
N ARG A 55 4.17 12.00 8.25
CA ARG A 55 3.74 13.35 8.65
C ARG A 55 4.91 14.29 8.87
N LEU A 56 6.12 13.75 9.03
CA LEU A 56 7.36 14.48 9.31
C LEU A 56 8.40 14.17 8.23
N PRO A 57 9.51 14.93 8.15
CA PRO A 57 10.65 14.54 7.33
C PRO A 57 11.18 13.16 7.79
N THR A 58 11.21 12.16 6.91
CA THR A 58 11.75 10.83 7.23
C THR A 58 13.27 10.81 7.24
N LEU A 59 13.87 9.93 8.06
CA LEU A 59 15.31 9.70 8.12
C LEU A 59 15.89 9.17 6.78
N ASN A 60 15.06 8.51 5.97
CA ASN A 60 15.39 7.99 4.64
C ASN A 60 15.01 8.95 3.49
N ARG A 61 14.75 10.22 3.79
CA ARG A 61 14.48 11.23 2.76
C ARG A 61 15.70 11.38 1.86
N GLY A 62 15.67 10.70 0.71
CA GLY A 62 16.53 11.02 -0.41
C GLY A 62 16.28 12.47 -0.88
N PRO A 63 17.22 13.08 -1.61
CA PRO A 63 16.93 14.35 -2.27
C PRO A 63 15.68 14.20 -3.15
N PRO A 64 14.81 15.24 -3.23
CA PRO A 64 13.73 15.22 -4.21
C PRO A 64 14.32 15.00 -5.61
N PRO A 65 13.65 14.25 -6.49
CA PRO A 65 14.17 13.97 -7.82
C PRO A 65 14.46 15.28 -8.58
N THR A 66 15.61 15.33 -9.27
CA THR A 66 16.06 16.51 -10.00
C THR A 66 15.19 16.78 -11.24
N LEU A 67 14.99 18.06 -11.53
CA LEU A 67 14.01 18.59 -12.50
C LEU A 67 14.25 18.15 -13.97
N ASP A 68 15.42 17.61 -14.30
CA ASP A 68 15.83 17.30 -15.67
C ASP A 68 15.21 16.00 -16.24
N GLU A 69 14.52 15.22 -15.42
CA GLU A 69 13.62 14.16 -15.89
C GLU A 69 12.21 14.74 -16.12
N GLY A 70 11.90 15.15 -17.36
CA GLY A 70 10.59 15.76 -17.68
C GLY A 70 9.36 14.84 -17.46
N PRO A 71 8.14 15.35 -17.71
CA PRO A 71 7.41 16.31 -16.89
C PRO A 71 6.85 15.69 -15.58
N SER A 72 6.95 16.46 -14.49
CA SER A 72 6.35 16.24 -13.15
C SER A 72 6.46 14.84 -12.53
N ARG A 73 7.69 14.37 -12.29
CA ARG A 73 7.98 13.46 -11.15
C ARG A 73 7.97 14.20 -9.80
N VAL A 74 7.21 15.28 -9.64
CA VAL A 74 7.34 16.12 -8.45
C VAL A 74 6.23 15.84 -7.44
N LEU A 75 6.49 14.87 -6.58
CA LEU A 75 5.95 14.81 -5.22
C LEU A 75 6.61 15.97 -4.44
N ARG A 76 6.02 17.17 -4.55
CA ARG A 76 6.63 18.44 -4.09
C ARG A 76 6.59 18.57 -2.56
N GLY A 77 5.57 18.00 -1.91
CA GLY A 77 5.38 18.04 -0.47
C GLY A 77 5.98 16.82 0.24
N PHE A 78 6.48 16.99 1.46
CA PHE A 78 6.86 15.89 2.35
C PHE A 78 5.72 14.86 2.52
N THR A 79 4.48 15.36 2.48
CA THR A 79 3.28 14.55 2.56
C THR A 79 3.10 13.64 1.34
N ASP A 80 3.65 14.00 0.17
CA ASP A 80 3.50 13.28 -1.11
C ASP A 80 4.39 12.04 -1.23
N TRP A 81 5.28 11.82 -0.27
CA TRP A 81 6.13 10.66 -0.24
C TRP A 81 5.35 9.48 0.32
N VAL A 82 5.01 8.55 -0.56
CA VAL A 82 4.30 7.31 -0.24
C VAL A 82 5.31 6.30 0.29
N THR A 83 5.67 6.37 1.58
CA THR A 83 6.56 5.39 2.21
C THR A 83 6.08 3.95 1.99
N LEU A 84 4.76 3.73 2.04
CA LEU A 84 4.14 2.44 1.78
C LEU A 84 2.99 2.55 0.78
N ALA A 85 3.08 1.84 -0.33
CA ALA A 85 1.98 1.61 -1.26
C ALA A 85 1.38 0.21 -1.03
N ALA A 86 0.07 0.13 -0.78
CA ALA A 86 -0.66 -1.12 -0.60
C ALA A 86 -1.58 -1.40 -1.80
N GLU A 87 -1.50 -2.63 -2.31
CA GLU A 87 -2.33 -3.17 -3.40
C GLU A 87 -3.04 -4.42 -2.89
N ILE A 88 -4.37 -4.44 -2.97
CA ILE A 88 -5.26 -5.42 -2.37
C ILE A 88 -6.09 -6.06 -3.48
N GLY A 89 -5.63 -7.20 -3.96
CA GLY A 89 -6.33 -7.97 -4.97
C GLY A 89 -7.39 -8.88 -4.36
N ASN A 90 -8.67 -8.55 -4.54
CA ASN A 90 -9.74 -9.53 -4.29
C ASN A 90 -9.92 -10.42 -5.51
N SER A 91 -9.63 -11.72 -5.40
CA SER A 91 -9.70 -12.67 -6.51
C SER A 91 -8.77 -12.37 -7.70
N GLN A 92 -7.85 -11.42 -7.55
CA GLN A 92 -6.84 -11.08 -8.55
C GLN A 92 -5.66 -12.08 -8.52
N THR A 93 -5.01 -12.31 -9.65
CA THR A 93 -3.81 -13.15 -9.73
C THR A 93 -2.60 -12.45 -9.10
N TRP A 94 -1.62 -13.24 -8.64
CA TRP A 94 -0.34 -12.70 -8.18
C TRP A 94 0.39 -11.92 -9.26
N SER A 95 0.32 -12.36 -10.52
CA SER A 95 0.92 -11.64 -11.64
C SER A 95 0.34 -10.23 -11.80
N GLY A 96 -0.96 -10.04 -11.57
CA GLY A 96 -1.59 -8.72 -11.58
C GLY A 96 -1.08 -7.82 -10.46
N LEU A 97 -0.92 -8.39 -9.25
CA LEU A 97 -0.36 -7.69 -8.09
C LEU A 97 1.13 -7.37 -8.26
N GLU A 98 1.90 -8.23 -8.92
CA GLU A 98 3.31 -7.99 -9.24
C GLU A 98 3.46 -6.87 -10.28
N VAL A 99 2.62 -6.84 -11.31
CA VAL A 99 2.57 -5.72 -12.27
C VAL A 99 2.25 -4.41 -11.56
N ALA A 100 1.29 -4.44 -10.64
CA ALA A 100 0.95 -3.28 -9.83
C ALA A 100 2.10 -2.85 -8.90
N GLY A 101 2.74 -3.81 -8.23
CA GLY A 101 3.90 -3.54 -7.38
C GLY A 101 5.09 -3.00 -8.16
N ASN A 102 5.37 -3.54 -9.35
CA ASN A 102 6.39 -3.03 -10.27
C ASN A 102 6.07 -1.60 -10.73
N TRP A 103 4.79 -1.29 -10.87
CA TRP A 103 4.35 0.09 -11.10
C TRP A 103 4.60 0.98 -9.86
N TRP A 104 4.64 0.49 -8.63
CA TRP A 104 5.02 1.34 -7.50
C TRP A 104 6.54 1.46 -7.32
N SER A 105 7.30 0.41 -7.58
CA SER A 105 8.76 0.36 -7.35
C SER A 105 9.59 1.33 -8.21
N HIS A 106 9.07 1.83 -9.33
CA HIS A 106 9.75 2.91 -10.08
C HIS A 106 9.30 4.33 -9.70
N ASN A 107 8.55 4.51 -8.61
CA ASN A 107 8.26 5.84 -8.10
C ASN A 107 9.28 6.21 -7.00
N VAL A 108 9.92 7.36 -7.17
CA VAL A 108 10.75 7.97 -6.12
C VAL A 108 9.86 8.26 -4.90
N GLY A 109 10.34 7.94 -3.71
CA GLY A 109 9.60 8.13 -2.45
C GLY A 109 8.77 6.91 -2.00
N VAL A 110 8.69 5.86 -2.82
CA VAL A 110 8.17 4.55 -2.39
C VAL A 110 9.29 3.72 -1.77
N GLU A 111 9.22 3.47 -0.47
CA GLU A 111 10.18 2.63 0.27
C GLU A 111 9.68 1.19 0.39
N TYR A 112 8.36 1.00 0.48
CA TYR A 112 7.72 -0.29 0.64
C TYR A 112 6.53 -0.44 -0.31
N VAL A 113 6.38 -1.65 -0.82
CA VAL A 113 5.15 -2.09 -1.50
C VAL A 113 4.61 -3.29 -0.75
N LEU A 114 3.34 -3.25 -0.39
CA LEU A 114 2.61 -4.39 0.16
C LEU A 114 1.58 -4.87 -0.84
N SER A 115 1.76 -6.09 -1.35
CA SER A 115 0.77 -6.75 -2.19
C SER A 115 0.03 -7.81 -1.38
N THR A 116 -1.29 -7.71 -1.37
CA THR A 116 -2.18 -8.59 -0.62
C THR A 116 -3.16 -9.26 -1.57
N GLN A 117 -3.24 -10.59 -1.52
CA GLN A 117 -4.19 -11.39 -2.26
C GLN A 117 -5.23 -11.97 -1.30
N LEU A 118 -6.48 -11.57 -1.47
CA LEU A 118 -7.62 -12.18 -0.80
C LEU A 118 -8.17 -13.30 -1.68
N LYS A 119 -8.18 -14.53 -1.15
CA LYS A 119 -8.79 -15.67 -1.85
C LYS A 119 -10.32 -15.63 -1.74
N LYS A 120 -10.97 -16.34 -2.65
CA LYS A 120 -12.44 -16.47 -2.74
C LYS A 120 -13.03 -16.76 -1.36
N ASN A 121 -14.01 -15.95 -0.95
CA ASN A 121 -14.65 -15.89 0.38
C ASN A 121 -13.90 -15.13 1.48
N ALA A 122 -12.80 -14.44 1.17
CA ALA A 122 -12.03 -13.61 2.11
C ALA A 122 -11.63 -14.35 3.40
N LYS A 123 -11.39 -15.67 3.32
CA LYS A 123 -10.98 -16.53 4.46
C LYS A 123 -9.48 -16.70 4.60
N GLU A 124 -8.76 -16.45 3.51
CA GLU A 124 -7.32 -16.56 3.47
C GLU A 124 -6.77 -15.33 2.77
N LEU A 125 -5.80 -14.72 3.43
CA LEU A 125 -5.04 -13.60 2.94
C LEU A 125 -3.61 -14.05 2.75
N LYS A 126 -3.05 -13.83 1.57
CA LYS A 126 -1.63 -13.97 1.33
C LYS A 126 -1.01 -12.62 1.09
N TYR A 127 0.17 -12.36 1.64
CA TYR A 127 0.85 -11.08 1.47
C TYR A 127 2.30 -11.26 1.04
N ARG A 128 2.81 -10.24 0.37
CA ARG A 128 4.22 -10.05 0.04
C ARG A 128 4.58 -8.59 0.28
N LEU A 129 5.59 -8.37 1.11
CA LEU A 129 6.17 -7.06 1.40
C LEU A 129 7.50 -6.92 0.64
N TYR A 130 7.62 -5.87 -0.14
CA TYR A 130 8.82 -5.55 -0.91
C TYR A 130 9.47 -4.30 -0.31
N LYS A 131 10.79 -4.35 -0.11
CA LYS A 131 11.58 -3.17 0.27
C LYS A 131 12.27 -2.62 -0.97
N ILE A 132 11.94 -1.39 -1.33
CA ILE A 132 12.46 -0.70 -2.51
C ILE A 132 13.69 0.10 -2.10
N SER A 133 14.87 -0.50 -2.27
CA SER A 133 16.15 0.16 -1.96
C SER A 133 16.69 0.98 -3.14
N GLN A 134 16.21 0.69 -4.35
CA GLN A 134 16.53 1.41 -5.57
C GLN A 134 15.27 1.48 -6.44
N VAL A 135 15.05 2.64 -7.06
CA VAL A 135 13.97 2.85 -8.02
C VAL A 135 14.22 2.00 -9.26
N GLY A 136 13.25 1.15 -9.63
CA GLY A 136 13.39 0.21 -10.75
C GLY A 136 12.49 -1.00 -10.59
N ASP A 137 12.90 -2.12 -11.18
CA ASP A 137 12.12 -3.37 -11.13
C ASP A 137 11.82 -3.82 -9.69
N LEU A 138 10.63 -4.38 -9.49
CA LEU A 138 10.19 -4.88 -8.21
C LEU A 138 11.17 -5.98 -7.74
N PRO A 139 11.79 -5.84 -6.55
CA PRO A 139 12.73 -6.83 -6.06
C PRO A 139 12.00 -8.10 -5.59
N ALA A 140 12.76 -9.10 -5.17
CA ALA A 140 12.19 -10.23 -4.44
C ALA A 140 11.48 -9.75 -3.15
N PRO A 141 10.40 -10.43 -2.71
CA PRO A 141 9.75 -10.11 -1.44
C PRO A 141 10.74 -10.16 -0.28
N SER A 142 10.78 -9.09 0.51
CA SER A 142 11.53 -9.04 1.77
C SER A 142 10.87 -9.85 2.88
N GLN A 143 9.53 -9.94 2.84
CA GLN A 143 8.72 -10.78 3.71
C GLN A 143 7.51 -11.29 2.93
N HIS A 144 6.97 -12.43 3.32
CA HIS A 144 5.74 -12.96 2.78
C HIS A 144 5.09 -13.91 3.77
N GLY A 145 3.78 -14.09 3.65
CA GLY A 145 3.04 -14.95 4.57
C GLY A 145 1.62 -15.24 4.11
N THR A 146 0.95 -16.07 4.91
CA THR A 146 -0.46 -16.40 4.76
C THR A 146 -1.13 -16.26 6.12
N LEU A 147 -2.27 -15.58 6.15
CA LEU A 147 -3.09 -15.34 7.32
C LEU A 147 -4.48 -15.93 7.08
N ALA A 148 -5.02 -16.62 8.07
CA ALA A 148 -6.44 -16.92 8.10
C ALA A 148 -7.17 -15.64 8.51
N VAL A 149 -8.20 -15.28 7.74
CA VAL A 149 -9.09 -14.16 8.10
C VAL A 149 -10.25 -14.77 8.87
N GLU A 150 -10.19 -14.65 10.20
CA GLU A 150 -11.31 -15.03 11.05
C GLU A 150 -12.39 -13.94 10.97
N ASN A 151 -13.66 -14.36 10.89
CA ASN A 151 -14.78 -13.42 10.93
C ASN A 151 -14.85 -12.83 12.35
N ASP A 152 -14.37 -11.60 12.53
CA ASP A 152 -14.50 -10.82 13.79
C ASP A 152 -15.95 -10.49 14.21
N ALA A 153 -16.97 -11.13 13.62
CA ALA A 153 -18.34 -11.07 14.13
C ALA A 153 -18.47 -11.62 15.56
N ALA A 154 -17.48 -12.36 16.06
CA ALA A 154 -17.47 -12.90 17.43
C ALA A 154 -16.77 -11.99 18.47
N ALA A 155 -15.96 -11.00 18.06
CA ALA A 155 -15.20 -10.18 19.01
C ALA A 155 -16.05 -9.13 19.76
N CYS A 156 -17.24 -8.80 19.24
CA CYS A 156 -18.16 -7.85 19.87
C CYS A 156 -19.13 -8.50 20.89
N ALA A 157 -19.19 -9.83 20.97
CA ALA A 157 -20.14 -10.53 21.85
C ALA A 157 -19.57 -10.91 23.23
N SER A 158 -18.26 -10.77 23.44
CA SER A 158 -17.59 -11.32 24.64
C SER A 158 -17.22 -10.29 25.71
N LYS A 159 -17.64 -9.01 25.58
CA LYS A 159 -17.38 -7.97 26.59
C LYS A 159 -18.59 -7.55 27.44
N SER A 160 -19.65 -8.35 27.46
CA SER A 160 -20.81 -8.15 28.34
C SER A 160 -21.10 -9.39 29.18
N ALA A 161 -20.11 -9.89 29.91
CA ALA A 161 -20.31 -10.81 31.02
C ALA A 161 -19.05 -10.86 31.90
N LEU A 162 -18.99 -9.94 32.87
CA LEU A 162 -18.56 -10.14 34.28
C LEU A 162 -18.50 -8.78 34.98
#